data_AF-A0A7Y1T9T4-F1
#
_entry.id   AF-A0A7Y1T9T4-F1
#
_cell.length_a   1.000
_cell.length_b   1.000
_cell.length_c   1.000
_cell.angle_alpha   90.00
_cell.angle_beta   90.00
_cell.angle_gamma   90.00
#
_symmetry.space_group_name_H-M   'P 1'
#
loop_
_entity.id
_entity.type
_entity.pdbx_description
1 polymer ?
#
loop_
_entity_poly.entity_id
_entity_poly.type
_entity_poly.pdbx_seq_one_letter_code
_entity_poly.pdbx_strand_id
1 'polypeptide(L)'
;MKAIRTAAGLAALTTCLMACEDGQQGLQRASEIPESGLAKKSYALGQSLGSSVKASQLEIDRSFFNAGFYDALEGEQRMTAEDIQATLMAAQQEAQQSQMEARAETLGTNMQLASAFLEQNATADGVVTTDSGLQYKVLAEGDGESPAAEDTV
;
A
#
# COMPACT_ATOMS: atom_id res chain seq x y z
N MET A 1 -50.91 52.59 -32.91
CA MET A 1 -52.11 52.57 -32.03
C MET A 1 -53.11 51.57 -32.57
N LYS A 2 -53.82 50.88 -31.65
CA LYS A 2 -54.73 49.72 -31.79
C LYS A 2 -54.04 48.35 -31.89
N ALA A 3 -54.39 47.32 -31.12
CA ALA A 3 -55.09 47.18 -29.85
C ALA A 3 -54.83 45.73 -29.38
N ILE A 4 -54.62 45.56 -28.08
CA ILE A 4 -54.42 44.28 -27.39
C ILE A 4 -55.75 43.50 -27.33
N ARG A 5 -55.70 42.17 -27.52
CA ARG A 5 -56.73 41.24 -27.04
C ARG A 5 -56.09 39.98 -26.46
N THR A 6 -56.27 39.80 -25.15
CA THR A 6 -55.97 38.63 -24.34
C THR A 6 -57.12 37.60 -24.38
N ALA A 7 -56.81 36.30 -24.39
CA ALA A 7 -57.22 35.31 -23.37
C ALA A 7 -57.46 33.86 -23.89
N ALA A 8 -56.76 32.92 -23.23
CA ALA A 8 -57.18 31.59 -22.73
C ALA A 8 -57.52 30.41 -23.67
N GLY A 9 -56.90 29.25 -23.40
CA GLY A 9 -57.48 27.93 -23.71
C GLY A 9 -56.50 26.74 -23.85
N LEU A 10 -56.48 25.87 -22.82
CA LEU A 10 -55.90 24.52 -22.65
C LEU A 10 -55.71 23.62 -23.91
N ALA A 11 -54.62 22.82 -23.94
CA ALA A 11 -54.63 21.35 -23.74
C ALA A 11 -53.28 20.69 -24.12
N ALA A 12 -52.93 19.64 -23.38
CA ALA A 12 -51.66 18.92 -23.35
C ALA A 12 -51.30 18.10 -24.61
N LEU A 13 -50.00 17.89 -24.85
CA LEU A 13 -49.47 16.54 -25.10
C LEU A 13 -47.97 16.46 -24.80
N THR A 14 -47.65 15.71 -23.76
CA THR A 14 -46.34 15.24 -23.37
C THR A 14 -45.80 14.27 -24.42
N THR A 15 -44.61 14.53 -24.97
CA THR A 15 -43.70 13.46 -25.40
C THR A 15 -42.29 13.84 -24.97
N CYS A 16 -41.95 13.31 -23.80
CA CYS A 16 -40.60 13.14 -23.32
C CYS A 16 -39.86 12.26 -24.34
N LEU A 17 -38.92 12.81 -25.11
CA LEU A 17 -37.82 12.01 -25.67
C LEU A 17 -36.67 12.05 -24.66
N MET A 18 -36.85 11.32 -23.57
CA MET A 18 -35.71 10.64 -22.94
C MET A 18 -35.45 9.41 -23.81
N ALA A 19 -34.56 9.55 -24.78
CA ALA A 19 -33.93 8.40 -25.42
C ALA A 19 -32.72 8.01 -24.55
N CYS A 20 -32.77 6.78 -24.05
CA CYS A 20 -31.75 6.14 -23.25
C CYS A 20 -30.36 6.21 -23.90
N GLU A 21 -29.37 6.65 -23.12
CA GLU A 21 -28.09 5.96 -23.06
C GLU A 21 -28.03 5.27 -21.69
N ASP A 22 -28.66 4.09 -21.63
CA ASP A 22 -28.30 3.07 -20.66
C ASP A 22 -26.93 2.53 -21.06
N GLY A 23 -25.98 2.53 -20.12
CA GLY A 23 -24.76 1.73 -20.28
C GLY A 23 -23.44 2.36 -19.85
N GLN A 24 -23.40 3.29 -18.89
CA GLN A 24 -22.13 3.61 -18.21
C GLN A 24 -22.31 4.25 -16.82
N GLN A 25 -23.09 3.63 -15.92
CA GLN A 25 -22.97 3.93 -14.49
C GLN A 25 -21.80 3.12 -13.90
N GLY A 26 -20.59 3.43 -14.36
CA GLY A 26 -19.38 3.11 -13.59
C GLY A 26 -19.36 3.97 -12.34
N LEU A 27 -18.88 3.43 -11.22
CA LEU A 27 -18.89 4.15 -9.96
C LEU A 27 -18.03 5.41 -10.06
N GLN A 28 -18.69 6.56 -10.01
CA GLN A 28 -18.03 7.85 -10.04
C GLN A 28 -17.34 8.08 -8.70
N ARG A 29 -16.01 8.22 -8.74
CA ARG A 29 -15.23 8.67 -7.58
C ARG A 29 -15.76 10.05 -7.15
N ALA A 30 -16.31 10.13 -5.94
CA ALA A 30 -16.64 11.41 -5.33
C ALA A 30 -15.38 12.30 -5.26
N SER A 31 -15.49 13.53 -5.78
CA SER A 31 -14.41 14.53 -5.78
C SER A 31 -14.48 15.46 -4.56
N GLU A 32 -15.61 15.48 -3.87
CA GLU A 32 -15.89 16.37 -2.75
C GLU A 32 -15.31 15.83 -1.43
N ILE A 33 -15.11 16.73 -0.47
CA ILE A 33 -14.70 16.36 0.89
C ILE A 33 -15.88 15.63 1.56
N PRO A 34 -15.68 14.47 2.19
CA PRO A 34 -16.76 13.76 2.86
C PRO A 34 -17.23 14.53 4.11
N GLU A 35 -18.40 15.17 4.05
CA GLU A 35 -18.91 15.96 5.18
C GLU A 35 -19.90 15.21 6.06
N SER A 36 -20.79 14.43 5.45
CA SER A 36 -21.82 13.67 6.16
C SER A 36 -21.23 12.51 6.97
N GLY A 37 -21.93 12.09 8.02
CA GLY A 37 -21.48 10.97 8.85
C GLY A 37 -21.29 9.67 8.07
N LEU A 38 -22.16 9.40 7.09
CA LEU A 38 -22.03 8.25 6.20
C LEU A 38 -20.83 8.41 5.26
N ALA A 39 -20.68 9.57 4.60
CA ALA A 39 -19.58 9.82 3.68
C ALA A 39 -18.21 9.71 4.37
N LYS A 40 -18.07 10.26 5.59
CA LYS A 40 -16.84 10.16 6.37
C LYS A 40 -16.47 8.72 6.71
N LYS A 41 -17.45 7.92 7.15
CA LYS A 41 -17.24 6.50 7.47
C LYS A 41 -16.80 5.73 6.23
N SER A 42 -17.52 5.88 5.12
CA SER A 42 -17.20 5.19 3.85
C SER A 42 -15.83 5.59 3.32
N TYR A 43 -15.49 6.88 3.35
CA TYR A 43 -14.17 7.37 2.93
C TYR A 43 -13.05 6.82 3.82
N ALA A 44 -13.23 6.83 5.14
CA ALA A 44 -12.23 6.31 6.07
C ALA A 44 -11.96 4.80 5.85
N LEU A 45 -13.01 4.00 5.61
CA LEU A 45 -12.87 2.58 5.27
C LEU A 45 -12.09 2.38 3.97
N GLY A 46 -12.47 3.09 2.90
CA GLY A 46 -11.79 3.02 1.62
C GLY A 46 -10.32 3.46 1.69
N GLN A 47 -10.05 4.54 2.44
CA GLN A 47 -8.68 5.05 2.65
C GLN A 47 -7.83 4.06 3.46
N SER A 48 -8.41 3.38 4.45
CA SER A 48 -7.72 2.33 5.20
C SER A 48 -7.35 1.17 4.29
N LEU A 49 -8.30 0.65 3.51
CA LEU A 49 -8.06 -0.46 2.59
C LEU A 49 -7.02 -0.10 1.52
N GLY A 50 -7.15 1.06 0.90
CA GLY A 50 -6.21 1.54 -0.10
C GLY A 50 -4.79 1.75 0.47
N SER A 51 -4.68 2.20 1.73
CA SER A 51 -3.39 2.32 2.41
C SER A 51 -2.76 0.95 2.64
N SER A 52 -3.54 -0.06 3.01
CA SER A 52 -3.06 -1.45 3.16
C SER A 52 -2.56 -2.03 1.83
N VAL A 53 -3.29 -1.82 0.73
CA VAL A 53 -2.87 -2.27 -0.61
C VAL A 53 -1.61 -1.53 -1.08
N LYS A 54 -1.48 -0.23 -0.79
CA LYS A 54 -0.25 0.51 -1.07
C LYS A 54 0.94 -0.04 -0.27
N ALA A 55 0.72 -0.41 0.98
CA ALA A 55 1.76 -0.93 1.87
C ALA A 55 2.22 -2.34 1.47
N SER A 56 1.35 -3.15 0.84
CA SER A 56 1.72 -4.49 0.37
C SER A 56 2.62 -4.46 -0.87
N GLN A 57 2.82 -3.31 -1.50
CA GLN A 57 3.62 -3.14 -2.73
C GLN A 57 3.16 -4.03 -3.89
N LEU A 58 1.95 -4.55 -3.82
CA LEU A 58 1.36 -5.36 -4.89
C LEU A 58 0.98 -4.43 -6.05
N GLU A 59 1.36 -4.84 -7.26
CA GLU A 59 0.83 -4.22 -8.45
C GLU A 59 -0.66 -4.61 -8.60
N ILE A 60 -1.52 -3.61 -8.77
CA ILE A 60 -2.95 -3.82 -8.91
C ILE A 60 -3.49 -3.09 -10.14
N ASP A 61 -4.31 -3.79 -10.92
CA ASP A 61 -5.21 -3.13 -11.87
C ASP A 61 -6.38 -2.55 -11.09
N ARG A 62 -6.40 -1.21 -10.99
CA ARG A 62 -7.42 -0.48 -10.22
C ARG A 62 -8.83 -0.71 -10.78
N SER A 63 -8.97 -0.96 -12.07
CA SER A 63 -10.26 -1.16 -12.72
C SER A 63 -10.87 -2.49 -12.26
N PHE A 64 -10.09 -3.58 -12.31
CA PHE A 64 -10.53 -4.89 -11.85
C PHE A 64 -10.62 -4.99 -10.32
N PHE A 65 -9.72 -4.35 -9.57
CA PHE A 65 -9.82 -4.27 -8.12
C PHE A 65 -11.12 -3.61 -7.67
N ASN A 66 -11.48 -2.48 -8.30
CA ASN A 66 -12.75 -1.81 -8.01
C ASN A 66 -13.93 -2.70 -8.41
N ALA A 67 -13.90 -3.30 -9.61
CA ALA A 67 -14.97 -4.20 -10.05
C ALA A 67 -15.21 -5.34 -9.03
N GLY A 68 -14.16 -6.02 -8.57
CA GLY A 68 -14.27 -7.08 -7.57
C GLY A 68 -14.78 -6.59 -6.21
N PHE A 69 -14.43 -5.37 -5.79
CA PHE A 69 -14.98 -4.77 -4.57
C PHE A 69 -16.49 -4.55 -4.67
N TYR A 70 -16.98 -4.08 -5.82
CA TYR A 70 -18.41 -3.84 -6.04
C TYR A 70 -19.20 -5.13 -6.22
N ASP A 71 -18.69 -6.05 -7.04
CA ASP A 71 -19.28 -7.36 -7.25
C ASP A 71 -19.48 -8.07 -5.89
N ALA A 72 -18.48 -8.00 -4.99
CA ALA A 72 -18.59 -8.58 -3.65
C ALA A 72 -19.67 -7.93 -2.77
N LEU A 73 -19.94 -6.63 -2.91
CA LEU A 73 -21.02 -5.93 -2.19
C LEU A 73 -22.40 -6.27 -2.75
N GLU A 74 -22.48 -6.54 -4.05
CA GLU A 74 -23.72 -6.89 -4.75
C GLU A 74 -24.00 -8.40 -4.75
N GLY A 75 -23.05 -9.21 -4.29
CA GLY A 75 -23.14 -10.68 -4.32
C GLY A 75 -22.91 -11.26 -5.71
N GLU A 76 -22.32 -10.49 -6.61
CA GLU A 76 -21.88 -10.94 -7.92
C GLU A 76 -20.49 -11.58 -7.84
N GLN A 77 -20.22 -12.52 -8.74
CA GLN A 77 -18.96 -13.22 -8.78
C GLN A 77 -18.57 -13.57 -10.22
N ARG A 78 -17.53 -12.92 -10.73
CA ARG A 78 -17.03 -13.10 -12.12
C ARG A 78 -15.93 -14.15 -12.26
N MET A 79 -15.42 -14.67 -11.15
CA MET A 79 -14.41 -15.74 -11.08
C MET A 79 -14.88 -16.82 -10.10
N THR A 80 -14.60 -18.09 -10.36
CA THR A 80 -14.95 -19.15 -9.41
C THR A 80 -14.27 -18.94 -8.06
N ALA A 81 -14.83 -19.48 -6.97
CA ALA A 81 -14.22 -19.35 -5.65
C ALA A 81 -12.82 -19.99 -5.63
N GLU A 82 -12.67 -21.10 -6.34
CA GLU A 82 -11.41 -21.82 -6.54
C GLU A 82 -10.39 -20.95 -7.28
N ASP A 83 -10.77 -20.29 -8.37
CA ASP A 83 -9.86 -19.42 -9.13
C ASP A 83 -9.43 -18.20 -8.31
N ILE A 84 -10.34 -17.61 -7.54
CA ILE A 84 -10.02 -16.50 -6.62
C ILE A 84 -8.98 -16.96 -5.60
N GLN A 85 -9.21 -18.11 -4.95
CA GLN A 85 -8.30 -18.63 -3.95
C GLN A 85 -6.92 -18.97 -4.54
N ALA A 86 -6.90 -19.67 -5.69
CA ALA A 86 -5.66 -20.02 -6.37
C ALA A 86 -4.86 -18.78 -6.77
N THR A 87 -5.53 -17.76 -7.31
CA THR A 87 -4.90 -16.49 -7.70
C THR A 87 -4.31 -15.77 -6.48
N LEU A 88 -5.02 -15.70 -5.36
CA LEU A 88 -4.53 -15.07 -4.14
C LEU A 88 -3.32 -15.81 -3.55
N MET A 89 -3.32 -17.14 -3.59
CA MET A 89 -2.17 -17.94 -3.13
C MET A 89 -0.94 -17.72 -4.02
N ALA A 90 -1.12 -17.67 -5.35
CA ALA A 90 -0.04 -17.38 -6.29
C ALA A 90 0.56 -15.99 -6.03
N ALA A 91 -0.30 -14.97 -5.90
CA ALA A 91 0.14 -13.60 -5.59
C ALA A 91 0.90 -13.50 -4.25
N GLN A 92 0.46 -14.25 -3.23
CA GLN A 92 1.17 -14.31 -1.95
C GLN A 92 2.56 -14.96 -2.09
N GLN A 93 2.66 -16.03 -2.88
CA GLN A 93 3.93 -16.70 -3.14
C GLN A 93 4.90 -15.79 -3.90
N GLU A 94 4.42 -15.08 -4.93
CA GLU A 94 5.21 -14.09 -5.67
C GLU A 94 5.72 -12.97 -4.76
N ALA A 95 4.87 -12.45 -3.87
CA ALA A 95 5.26 -11.42 -2.92
C ALA A 95 6.33 -11.91 -1.91
N GLN A 96 6.22 -13.16 -1.45
CA GLN A 96 7.24 -13.77 -0.59
C GLN A 96 8.57 -13.95 -1.32
N GLN A 97 8.53 -14.43 -2.57
CA GLN A 97 9.72 -14.59 -3.40
C GLN A 97 10.43 -13.26 -3.62
N SER A 98 9.69 -12.21 -4.01
CA SER A 98 10.23 -10.87 -4.18
C SER A 98 10.86 -10.31 -2.89
N GLN A 99 10.24 -10.53 -1.72
CA GLN A 99 10.84 -10.14 -0.44
C GLN A 99 12.12 -10.90 -0.12
N MET A 100 12.19 -12.20 -0.44
CA MET A 100 13.41 -12.99 -0.26
C MET A 100 14.53 -12.48 -1.17
N GLU A 101 14.23 -12.17 -2.42
CA GLU A 101 15.18 -11.60 -3.39
C GLU A 101 15.70 -10.24 -2.93
N ALA A 102 14.80 -9.32 -2.54
CA ALA A 102 15.18 -8.02 -1.99
C ALA A 102 16.05 -8.14 -0.73
N ARG A 103 15.75 -9.12 0.15
CA ARG A 103 16.57 -9.42 1.31
C ARG A 103 17.93 -9.97 0.92
N ALA A 104 18.01 -10.86 -0.07
CA ALA A 104 19.26 -11.44 -0.54
C ALA A 104 20.17 -10.37 -1.18
N GLU A 105 19.60 -9.46 -1.97
CA GLU A 105 20.31 -8.31 -2.53
C GLU A 105 20.88 -7.42 -1.43
N THR A 106 20.05 -7.06 -0.45
CA THR A 106 20.46 -6.25 0.70
C THR A 106 21.55 -6.94 1.52
N LEU A 107 21.46 -8.26 1.71
CA LEU A 107 22.46 -9.04 2.44
C LEU A 107 23.81 -9.01 1.72
N GLY A 108 23.82 -9.21 0.40
CA GLY A 108 25.04 -9.16 -0.41
C GLY A 108 25.72 -7.80 -0.34
N THR A 109 24.97 -6.71 -0.52
CA THR A 109 25.49 -5.34 -0.38
C THR A 109 26.02 -5.09 1.03
N ASN A 110 25.28 -5.48 2.07
CA ASN A 110 25.70 -5.29 3.46
C ASN A 110 26.97 -6.07 3.80
N MET A 111 27.12 -7.30 3.30
CA MET A 111 28.34 -8.09 3.50
C MET A 111 29.56 -7.43 2.87
N GLN A 112 29.42 -6.91 1.65
CA GLN A 112 30.50 -6.19 0.97
C GLN A 112 30.90 -4.91 1.72
N LEU A 113 29.91 -4.09 2.10
CA LEU A 113 30.15 -2.86 2.85
C LEU A 113 30.74 -3.14 4.24
N ALA A 114 30.27 -4.19 4.93
CA ALA A 114 30.80 -4.58 6.22
C ALA A 114 32.25 -5.07 6.14
N SER A 115 32.60 -5.90 5.14
CA SER A 115 33.99 -6.35 4.94
C SER A 115 34.92 -5.17 4.69
N ALA A 116 34.55 -4.27 3.76
CA ALA A 116 35.33 -3.10 3.44
C ALA A 116 35.52 -2.17 4.67
N PHE A 117 34.45 -1.97 5.45
CA PHE A 117 34.52 -1.19 6.68
C PHE A 117 35.47 -1.83 7.71
N LEU A 118 35.36 -3.13 7.96
CA LEU A 118 36.20 -3.83 8.93
C LEU A 118 37.67 -3.85 8.49
N GLU A 119 37.95 -4.07 7.21
CA GLU A 119 39.31 -4.02 6.67
C GLU A 119 39.93 -2.63 6.85
N GLN A 120 39.17 -1.57 6.54
CA GLN A 120 39.63 -0.21 6.74
C GLN A 120 39.81 0.12 8.23
N ASN A 121 38.84 -0.24 9.07
CA ASN A 121 38.84 0.09 10.50
C ASN A 121 39.95 -0.63 11.27
N ALA A 122 40.35 -1.84 10.84
CA ALA A 122 41.49 -2.56 11.41
C ALA A 122 42.82 -1.79 11.28
N THR A 123 42.91 -0.84 10.33
CA THR A 123 44.10 0.00 10.13
C THR A 123 44.03 1.34 10.86
N ALA A 124 42.90 1.66 11.51
CA ALA A 124 42.72 2.93 12.18
C ALA A 124 43.48 3.00 13.51
N ASP A 125 43.94 4.20 13.86
CA ASP A 125 44.77 4.41 15.05
C ASP A 125 44.04 4.05 16.35
N GLY A 126 44.72 3.26 17.19
CA GLY A 126 44.20 2.73 18.46
C GLY A 126 43.15 1.62 18.33
N VAL A 127 42.86 1.13 17.12
CA VAL A 127 41.98 -0.04 16.92
C VAL A 127 42.80 -1.32 17.10
N VAL A 128 42.26 -2.25 17.89
CA VAL A 128 42.81 -3.58 18.14
C VAL A 128 41.82 -4.61 17.60
N THR A 129 42.34 -5.57 16.82
CA THR A 129 41.58 -6.71 16.28
C THR A 129 41.91 -7.96 17.07
N THR A 130 40.90 -8.67 17.57
CA THR A 130 41.05 -9.95 18.29
C THR A 130 41.14 -11.12 17.32
N ASP A 131 41.51 -12.30 17.81
CA ASP A 131 41.53 -13.56 17.02
C ASP A 131 40.14 -13.96 16.49
N SER A 132 39.06 -13.52 17.16
CA SER A 132 37.68 -13.73 16.70
C SER A 132 37.24 -12.75 15.60
N GLY A 133 38.09 -11.77 15.23
CA GLY A 133 37.76 -10.71 14.28
C GLY A 133 37.01 -9.52 14.88
N LEU A 134 36.80 -9.49 16.21
CA LEU A 134 36.23 -8.34 16.89
C LEU A 134 37.23 -7.19 16.88
N GLN A 135 36.77 -5.99 16.54
CA GLN A 135 37.58 -4.78 16.56
C GLN A 135 37.08 -3.84 17.64
N TYR A 136 37.99 -3.33 18.48
CA TYR A 136 37.66 -2.37 19.52
C TYR A 136 38.75 -1.29 19.63
N LYS A 137 38.38 -0.16 20.24
CA LYS A 137 39.31 0.92 20.58
C LYS A 137 39.07 1.33 22.03
N VAL A 138 40.12 1.31 22.85
CA VAL A 138 40.06 1.81 24.23
C VAL A 138 40.14 3.33 24.16
N LEU A 139 39.07 4.01 24.59
CA LEU A 139 39.03 5.48 24.62
C LEU A 139 39.60 6.03 25.93
N ALA A 140 39.30 5.36 27.03
CA ALA A 140 39.83 5.61 28.36
C ALA A 140 39.96 4.27 29.07
N GLU A 141 41.11 4.03 29.67
CA GLU A 141 41.37 2.82 30.47
C GLU A 141 40.79 3.01 31.88
N GLY A 142 40.19 1.94 32.42
CA GLY A 142 39.68 1.92 33.79
C GLY A 142 40.63 1.18 34.72
N ASP A 143 40.59 1.51 36.01
CA ASP A 143 41.50 0.94 37.04
C ASP A 143 40.95 -0.31 37.76
N GLY A 144 39.78 -0.80 37.34
CA GLY A 144 39.11 -1.97 37.94
C GLY A 144 39.58 -3.31 37.36
N GLU A 145 39.25 -4.41 38.04
CA GLU A 145 39.48 -5.75 37.51
C GLU A 145 38.59 -6.01 36.28
N SER A 146 39.14 -6.62 35.23
CA SER A 146 38.37 -7.05 34.06
C SER A 146 37.37 -8.15 34.47
N PRO A 147 36.12 -8.11 33.99
CA PRO A 147 35.09 -9.08 34.37
C PRO A 147 35.43 -10.50 33.88
N ALA A 148 35.16 -11.50 34.71
CA ALA A 148 35.17 -12.91 34.33
C ALA A 148 33.89 -13.31 33.59
N ALA A 149 33.89 -14.48 32.95
CA ALA A 149 32.76 -14.94 32.14
C ALA A 149 31.49 -15.19 32.96
N GLU A 150 31.63 -15.45 34.26
CA GLU A 150 30.56 -15.76 35.21
C GLU A 150 30.06 -14.51 35.96
N ASP A 151 30.72 -13.37 35.80
CA ASP A 151 30.41 -12.13 36.49
C ASP A 151 29.22 -11.40 35.85
N THR A 152 28.60 -10.49 36.60
CA THR A 152 27.56 -9.58 36.10
C THR A 152 28.16 -8.18 35.88
N VAL A 153 27.97 -7.61 34.69
CA VAL A 153 28.50 -6.30 34.23
C VAL A 153 27.46 -5.19 34.18
#